data_AF-A0A829GI56-F1
#
_entry.id   AF-A0A829GI56-F1
#
_cell.length_a   1.000
_cell.length_b   1.000
_cell.length_c   1.000
_cell.angle_alpha   90.00
_cell.angle_beta   90.00
_cell.angle_gamma   90.00
#
_symmetry.space_group_name_H-M   'P 1'
#
loop_
_entity.id
_entity.type
_entity.pdbx_description
1 polymer ?
#
loop_
_entity_poly.entity_id
_entity_poly.type
_entity_poly.pdbx_seq_one_letter_code
_entity_poly.pdbx_strand_id
1 'polypeptide(L)' 'GLEFDAVIGWDISATTYQNEADRDILYTLCSRALHHLTLVALDAPSPLITALPADLYTHAGDASEARV' A
#
# COMPACT_ATOMS: atom_id res chain seq x y z
N GLY A 1 -2.87 6.77 18.54
CA GLY A 1 -2.78 5.41 18.01
C GLY A 1 -4.18 4.93 17.75
N LEU A 2 -4.71 5.25 16.57
CA LEU A 2 -5.97 4.70 16.08
C LEU A 2 -5.63 3.46 15.24
N GLU A 3 -6.55 2.53 15.14
CA GLU A 3 -6.45 1.31 14.32
C GLU A 3 -7.81 1.08 13.66
N PHE A 4 -7.79 0.49 12.47
CA PHE A 4 -8.96 0.32 11.62
C PHE A 4 -9.00 -1.10 11.08
N ASP A 5 -10.22 -1.60 10.87
CA ASP A 5 -10.46 -2.88 10.20
C ASP A 5 -9.82 -2.92 8.80
N ALA A 6 -10.05 -1.85 8.03
CA ALA A 6 -9.50 -1.65 6.71
C ALA A 6 -8.92 -0.23 6.54
N VAL A 7 -7.81 -0.11 5.81
CA VAL A 7 -7.17 1.16 5.45
C VAL A 7 -6.94 1.23 3.95
N ILE A 8 -7.23 2.40 3.37
CA ILE A 8 -6.86 2.73 1.99
C ILE A 8 -5.81 3.83 2.02
N GLY A 9 -4.58 3.49 1.64
CA GLY A 9 -3.50 4.45 1.41
C GLY A 9 -3.67 5.09 0.05
N TRP A 10 -3.91 6.40 0.02
CA TRP A 10 -4.12 7.14 -1.23
C TRP A 10 -2.81 7.80 -1.69
N ASP A 11 -2.59 7.78 -3.00
CA ASP A 11 -1.42 8.31 -3.70
C ASP A 11 -0.06 7.78 -3.17
N ILE A 12 0.06 6.46 -3.13
CA ILE A 12 1.30 5.74 -2.83
C ILE A 12 2.18 5.61 -4.09
N SER A 13 2.31 6.73 -4.81
CA SER A 13 3.09 6.83 -6.05
C SER A 13 4.57 7.14 -5.76
N ALA A 14 5.44 6.85 -6.72
CA ALA A 14 6.87 7.16 -6.63
C ALA A 14 7.16 8.66 -6.51
N THR A 15 6.31 9.53 -7.06
CA THR A 15 6.47 10.98 -6.91
C THR A 15 6.24 11.45 -5.48
N THR A 16 5.38 10.75 -4.73
CA THR A 16 4.99 11.12 -3.36
C THR A 16 5.83 10.40 -2.31
N TYR A 17 6.17 9.13 -2.54
CA TYR A 17 6.98 8.30 -1.65
C TYR A 17 8.12 7.66 -2.45
N GLN A 18 9.34 8.17 -2.33
CA GLN A 18 10.50 7.70 -3.12
C GLN A 18 11.72 7.39 -2.27
N ASN A 19 11.89 8.12 -1.17
CA ASN A 19 13.14 8.14 -0.43
C ASN A 19 13.01 7.34 0.87
N GLU A 20 14.14 6.92 1.43
CA GLU A 20 14.15 6.11 2.66
C GLU A 20 13.46 6.81 3.85
N ALA A 21 13.51 8.15 3.90
CA ALA A 21 12.82 8.94 4.93
C ALA A 21 11.29 8.79 4.89
N ASP A 22 10.73 8.40 3.74
CA ASP A 22 9.29 8.22 3.55
C ASP A 22 8.81 6.86 4.11
N ARG A 23 9.74 5.94 4.41
CA ARG A 23 9.45 4.59 4.93
C ARG A 23 8.69 4.65 6.24
N ASP A 24 9.10 5.51 7.17
CA ASP A 24 8.46 5.60 8.49
C ASP A 24 7.03 6.10 8.40
N ILE A 25 6.75 6.97 7.43
CA ILE A 25 5.40 7.47 7.16
C ILE A 25 4.53 6.33 6.63
N LEU A 26 5.00 5.60 5.61
CA LEU A 26 4.29 4.45 5.07
C LEU A 26 4.08 3.37 6.13
N TYR A 27 5.11 3.05 6.91
CA TYR A 27 5.00 2.08 7.99
C TYR A 27 3.93 2.52 9.02
N THR A 28 3.94 3.79 9.41
CA THR A 28 2.97 4.35 10.37
C THR A 28 1.55 4.33 9.81
N LEU A 29 1.36 4.54 8.50
CA LEU A 29 0.07 4.48 7.82
C LEU A 29 -0.42 3.03 7.66
N CYS A 30 0.42 2.14 7.13
CA CYS A 30 0.08 0.74 6.85
C CYS A 30 -0.20 -0.05 8.14
N SER A 31 0.54 0.21 9.22
CA SER A 31 0.34 -0.45 10.53
C SER A 31 -0.97 -0.06 11.24
N ARG A 32 -1.79 0.80 10.63
CA ARG A 32 -3.14 1.12 11.12
C ARG A 32 -4.19 0.11 10.64
N ALA A 33 -3.88 -0.71 9.65
CA ALA A 33 -4.77 -1.75 9.14
C ALA A 33 -4.65 -3.03 9.97
N LEU A 34 -5.77 -3.54 10.47
CA LEU A 34 -5.81 -4.81 11.21
C LEU A 34 -6.07 -6.01 10.30
N HIS A 35 -6.96 -5.88 9.31
CA HIS A 35 -7.32 -6.99 8.42
C HIS A 35 -7.04 -6.69 6.96
N HIS A 36 -7.37 -5.49 6.48
CA HIS A 36 -7.25 -5.16 5.05
C HIS A 36 -6.49 -3.86 4.80
N LEU A 37 -5.48 -3.94 3.94
CA LEU A 37 -4.71 -2.79 3.47
C LEU A 37 -4.79 -2.73 1.94
N THR A 38 -5.24 -1.59 1.41
CA THR A 38 -5.21 -1.30 -0.03
C THR A 38 -4.38 -0.05 -0.26
N LEU A 39 -3.40 -0.11 -1.15
CA LEU A 39 -2.56 1.03 -1.52
C LEU A 39 -2.88 1.41 -2.96
N VAL A 40 -3.17 2.69 -3.19
CA VAL A 40 -3.50 3.23 -4.51
C VAL A 40 -2.41 4.18 -4.94
N ALA A 41 -1.72 3.85 -6.03
CA ALA A 41 -0.82 4.78 -6.70
C ALA A 41 -1.55 5.43 -7.88
N LEU A 42 -1.36 6.73 -8.07
CA LEU A 42 -1.91 7.46 -9.22
C LEU A 42 -1.13 7.16 -10.51
N ASP A 43 0.18 6.98 -10.38
CA ASP A 43 1.11 6.64 -11.45
C ASP A 43 1.92 5.38 -11.08
N ALA A 44 3.23 5.38 -11.32
CA ALA A 44 4.12 4.31 -10.89
C ALA A 44 4.05 4.15 -9.36
N PRO A 45 3.85 2.93 -8.83
CA PRO A 45 3.86 2.69 -7.39
C PRO A 45 5.20 3.06 -6.76
N SER A 46 5.17 3.47 -5.49
CA SER A 46 6.37 3.79 -4.74
C SER A 46 7.43 2.68 -4.83
N PRO A 47 8.72 3.00 -5.08
CA PRO A 47 9.80 2.03 -5.04
C PRO A 47 9.92 1.33 -3.68
N LEU A 48 9.43 1.96 -2.60
CA LEU A 48 9.40 1.36 -1.27
C LEU A 48 8.41 0.19 -1.16
N ILE A 49 7.40 0.14 -2.03
CA ILE A 49 6.44 -0.97 -2.14
C ILE A 49 6.95 -2.00 -3.15
N THR A 50 7.39 -1.57 -4.33
CA THR A 50 7.81 -2.50 -5.39
C THR A 50 9.14 -3.19 -5.13
N ALA A 51 9.96 -2.69 -4.20
CA ALA A 51 11.15 -3.38 -3.72
C ALA A 51 10.85 -4.54 -2.76
N LEU A 52 9.60 -4.67 -2.28
CA LEU A 52 9.19 -5.79 -1.43
C LEU A 52 9.03 -7.07 -2.27
N PRO A 53 9.17 -8.25 -1.66
CA PRO A 53 8.82 -9.51 -2.30
C PRO A 53 7.36 -9.48 -2.83
N ALA A 54 7.19 -9.86 -4.09
CA ALA A 54 5.90 -9.76 -4.80
C ALA A 54 4.84 -10.73 -4.26
N ASP A 55 5.22 -11.75 -3.50
CA ASP A 55 4.31 -12.70 -2.84
C ASP A 55 3.62 -12.11 -1.59
N LEU A 56 4.04 -10.94 -1.12
CA LEU A 56 3.45 -10.26 0.04
C LEU A 56 2.19 -9.45 -0.28
N TYR A 57 1.91 -9.18 -1.55
CA TYR A 57 0.79 -8.35 -1.96
C TYR A 57 0.22 -8.82 -3.30
N THR A 58 -0.99 -8.38 -3.61
CA THR A 58 -1.64 -8.66 -4.90
C THR A 58 -1.85 -7.35 -5.64
N HIS A 59 -1.80 -7.37 -6.96
CA HIS A 59 -2.29 -6.25 -7.75
C HIS A 59 -3.79 -6.38 -7.97
N ALA A 60 -4.49 -5.26 -8.04
CA ALA A 60 -5.92 -5.23 -8.31
C ALA A 60 -6.29 -5.92 -9.65
N GLY A 61 -5.34 -6.08 -10.58
CA GLY A 61 -5.50 -6.82 -11.83
C GLY A 61 -5.32 -8.34 -11.72
N ASP A 62 -4.70 -8.83 -10.65
CA ASP A 62 -4.48 -10.26 -10.44
C ASP A 62 -5.72 -10.94 -9.82
N ALA A 63 -6.59 -10.15 -9.18
CA ALA A 63 -7.87 -10.58 -8.64
C ALA A 63 -8.97 -10.55 -9.72
N SER A 64 -8.85 -11.43 -10.72
CA SER A 64 -10.05 -11.96 -11.38
C SER A 64 -10.86 -12.74 -10.33
N GLU A 65 -12.15 -12.45 -10.22
CA GLU A 65 -13.16 -13.21 -9.44
C GLU A 65 -13.12 -13.08 -7.91
N ALA A 66 -13.80 -12.06 -7.39
CA ALA A 66 -14.78 -12.21 -6.29
C ALA A 66 -15.57 -10.91 -6.13
N ARG A 67 -16.44 -10.61 -7.09
CA ARG A 67 -17.53 -9.66 -6.87
C ARG A 67 -18.83 -10.45 -6.93
N VAL A 68 -19.34 -10.79 -5.74
CA VAL A 68 -20.75 -11.12 -5.51
C VAL A 68 -21.51 -9.82 -5.31
#